data_AF-A0A929D469-F1
#
_entry.id   AF-A0A929D469-F1
#
_cell.length_a   1.000
_cell.length_b   1.000
_cell.length_c   1.000
_cell.angle_alpha   90.00
_cell.angle_beta   90.00
_cell.angle_gamma   90.00
#
_symmetry.space_group_name_H-M   'P 1'
#
loop_
_entity.id
_entity.type
_entity.pdbx_description
1 polymer ?
#
loop_
_entity_poly.entity_id
_entity_poly.type
_entity_poly.pdbx_seq_one_letter_code
_entity_poly.pdbx_strand_id
1 'polypeptide(L)'
;MAKKNKAAKTEAITGGHLNDDGPPSSPPPSALTDKETRKKVINVVLQILVVIVIMMAMVWGRAYYSQHKFFKEGEAALKSRDFKEAITGYEWTIRMYTPFSGKVKRSCQMLWNIGLEYEKNGRLDWALITYRSLRSSIYAIRSFYKPYEEWIPRTDEKIKRILEIQKMQEGQKKARAEKSN
;
A
#
# COMPACT_ATOMS: atom_id res chain seq x y z
N MET A 1 -64.20 18.64 19.78
CA MET A 1 -64.43 20.07 20.07
C MET A 1 -63.59 20.87 19.07
N ALA A 2 -64.16 21.37 17.96
CA ALA A 2 -64.81 22.69 17.78
C ALA A 2 -63.79 23.84 17.98
N LYS A 3 -63.44 24.69 17.00
CA LYS A 3 -64.22 25.64 16.15
C LYS A 3 -63.39 25.97 14.89
N LYS A 4 -63.89 26.03 13.65
CA LYS A 4 -64.86 26.94 12.98
C LYS A 4 -64.51 28.44 13.04
N ASN A 5 -64.23 29.02 11.85
CA ASN A 5 -64.63 30.33 11.29
C ASN A 5 -63.99 30.40 9.88
N LYS A 6 -64.62 30.47 8.69
CA LYS A 6 -65.88 31.02 8.15
C LYS A 6 -66.13 32.52 8.38
N ALA A 7 -65.80 33.32 7.37
CA ALA A 7 -66.57 34.43 6.76
C ALA A 7 -65.59 35.30 5.94
N ALA A 8 -65.58 35.21 4.61
CA ALA A 8 -66.46 35.94 3.68
C ALA A 8 -66.04 37.42 3.50
N LYS A 9 -65.54 37.75 2.29
CA LYS A 9 -65.90 39.02 1.65
C LYS A 9 -65.82 38.88 0.12
N THR A 10 -67.01 38.92 -0.47
CA THR A 10 -67.27 39.10 -1.89
C THR A 10 -67.24 40.59 -2.17
N GLU A 11 -66.37 41.07 -3.06
CA GLU A 11 -66.59 42.30 -3.81
C GLU A 11 -66.14 42.04 -5.26
N ALA A 12 -67.11 42.06 -6.16
CA ALA A 12 -66.93 42.08 -7.60
C ALA A 12 -66.99 43.53 -8.05
N ILE A 13 -65.93 44.07 -8.65
CA ILE A 13 -65.96 45.30 -9.47
C ILE A 13 -64.87 45.15 -10.55
N THR A 14 -65.22 44.76 -11.78
CA THR A 14 -65.35 45.60 -12.98
C THR A 14 -64.10 46.38 -13.42
N GLY A 15 -63.63 46.07 -14.63
CA GLY A 15 -63.01 47.05 -15.53
C GLY A 15 -61.50 46.91 -15.73
N GLY A 16 -61.08 46.84 -17.00
CA GLY A 16 -59.70 47.16 -17.38
C GLY A 16 -59.06 46.21 -18.38
N HIS A 17 -59.50 46.30 -19.63
CA HIS A 17 -58.77 45.81 -20.79
C HIS A 17 -57.47 46.64 -20.93
N LEU A 18 -56.31 46.00 -20.77
CA LEU A 18 -55.02 46.51 -21.26
C LEU A 18 -54.23 45.32 -21.80
N ASN A 19 -54.00 45.36 -23.10
CA ASN A 19 -53.11 44.46 -23.82
C ASN A 19 -51.71 44.62 -23.24
N ASP A 20 -51.22 43.60 -22.56
CA ASP A 20 -49.81 43.45 -22.24
C ASP A 20 -49.21 42.53 -23.31
N ASP A 21 -48.84 43.14 -24.44
CA ASP A 21 -48.01 42.53 -25.48
C ASP A 21 -46.57 42.40 -24.93
N GLY A 22 -46.43 41.64 -23.85
CA GLY A 22 -45.15 41.25 -23.28
C GLY A 22 -44.32 40.56 -24.38
N PRO A 23 -43.03 40.89 -24.51
CA PRO A 23 -42.18 40.32 -25.54
C PRO A 23 -42.23 38.79 -25.48
N PRO A 24 -42.21 38.11 -26.64
CA PRO A 24 -42.42 36.67 -26.73
C PRO A 24 -41.52 35.96 -25.73
N SER A 25 -42.14 35.09 -24.93
CA SER A 25 -41.45 34.23 -23.98
C SER A 25 -40.26 33.57 -24.66
N SER A 26 -39.07 33.82 -24.10
CA SER A 26 -37.80 33.27 -24.55
C SER A 26 -37.97 31.79 -24.91
N PRO A 27 -37.47 31.33 -26.08
CA PRO A 27 -37.61 29.93 -26.46
C PRO A 27 -37.03 29.02 -25.37
N PRO A 28 -37.65 27.87 -25.09
CA PRO A 28 -37.16 26.95 -24.06
C PRO A 28 -35.70 26.59 -24.34
N PRO A 29 -34.83 26.54 -23.30
CA PRO A 29 -33.41 26.27 -23.46
C PRO A 29 -33.22 24.97 -24.25
N SER A 30 -32.55 25.13 -25.38
CA SER A 30 -32.39 24.18 -26.46
C SER A 30 -31.78 22.85 -25.98
N ALA A 31 -32.59 21.78 -26.04
CA ALA A 31 -32.22 20.38 -25.78
C ALA A 31 -31.14 19.80 -26.72
N LEU A 32 -30.61 20.62 -27.64
CA LEU A 32 -29.51 20.27 -28.55
C LEU A 32 -28.13 20.44 -27.90
N THR A 33 -28.03 21.15 -26.77
CA THR A 33 -26.75 21.38 -26.07
C THR A 33 -26.30 20.19 -25.20
N ASP A 34 -27.20 19.29 -24.81
CA ASP A 34 -26.90 18.18 -23.87
C ASP A 34 -26.03 17.08 -24.51
N LYS A 35 -26.32 16.68 -25.76
CA LYS A 35 -25.60 15.58 -26.43
C LYS A 35 -24.16 15.94 -26.79
N GLU A 36 -23.92 17.17 -27.25
CA GLU A 36 -22.55 17.62 -27.57
C GLU A 36 -21.71 17.81 -26.31
N THR A 37 -22.31 18.36 -25.24
CA THR A 37 -21.64 18.55 -23.96
C THR A 37 -21.24 17.20 -23.34
N ARG A 38 -22.13 16.20 -23.37
CA ARG A 38 -21.82 14.83 -22.91
C ARG A 38 -20.65 14.20 -23.67
N LYS A 39 -20.60 14.31 -25.00
CA LYS A 39 -19.49 13.76 -25.81
C LYS A 39 -18.16 14.42 -25.45
N LYS A 40 -18.14 15.75 -25.27
CA LYS A 40 -16.92 16.48 -24.84
C LYS A 40 -16.47 16.03 -23.44
N VAL A 41 -17.39 15.91 -22.49
CA VAL A 41 -17.09 15.42 -21.14
C VAL A 41 -16.51 14.00 -21.18
N ILE A 42 -17.11 13.09 -21.97
CA ILE A 42 -16.60 11.72 -22.11
C ILE A 42 -15.17 11.70 -22.67
N ASN A 43 -14.89 12.49 -23.71
CA ASN A 43 -13.54 12.57 -24.28
C ASN A 43 -12.52 13.12 -23.27
N VAL A 44 -12.90 14.14 -22.50
CA VAL A 44 -12.05 14.69 -21.43
C VAL A 44 -11.80 13.65 -20.33
N VAL A 45 -12.84 12.96 -19.87
CA VAL A 45 -12.71 11.88 -18.87
C VAL A 45 -11.82 10.76 -19.39
N LEU A 46 -11.98 10.35 -20.65
CA LEU A 46 -11.16 9.33 -21.28
C LEU A 46 -9.69 9.76 -21.36
N GLN A 47 -9.43 11.02 -21.75
CA GLN A 47 -8.08 11.56 -21.80
C GLN A 47 -7.41 11.62 -20.42
N ILE A 48 -8.15 12.05 -19.39
CA ILE A 48 -7.68 12.04 -18.00
C ILE A 48 -7.35 10.60 -17.56
N LEU A 49 -8.22 9.64 -17.87
CA LEU A 49 -8.01 8.23 -17.54
C LEU A 49 -6.74 7.68 -18.20
N VAL A 50 -6.50 8.00 -19.48
CA VAL A 50 -5.27 7.61 -20.19
C VAL A 50 -4.03 8.20 -19.52
N VAL A 51 -4.05 9.47 -19.14
CA VAL A 51 -2.92 10.11 -18.43
C VAL A 51 -2.66 9.41 -17.10
N ILE A 52 -3.70 9.09 -16.33
CA ILE A 52 -3.58 8.35 -15.06
C ILE A 52 -2.94 6.98 -15.28
N VAL A 53 -3.38 6.23 -16.30
CA VAL A 53 -2.84 4.91 -16.63
C VAL A 53 -1.35 5.01 -17.02
N ILE A 54 -0.96 6.01 -17.82
CA ILE A 54 0.44 6.22 -18.20
C ILE A 54 1.29 6.54 -16.97
N MET A 55 0.82 7.42 -16.08
CA MET A 55 1.52 7.73 -14.83
C MET A 55 1.70 6.48 -13.96
N MET A 56 0.65 5.68 -13.81
CA MET A 56 0.69 4.43 -13.06
C MET A 56 1.67 3.42 -13.68
N ALA A 57 1.70 3.31 -15.01
CA ALA A 57 2.65 2.47 -15.73
C ALA A 57 4.11 2.92 -15.53
N MET A 58 4.38 4.23 -15.55
CA MET A 58 5.71 4.77 -15.28
C MET A 58 6.20 4.45 -13.86
N VAL A 59 5.32 4.59 -12.86
CA VAL A 59 5.63 4.24 -11.47
C VAL A 59 5.91 2.74 -11.33
N TRP A 60 5.08 1.89 -11.94
CA TRP A 60 5.29 0.44 -11.96
C TRP A 60 6.60 0.04 -12.65
N GLY A 61 6.89 0.62 -13.81
CA GLY A 61 8.13 0.36 -14.54
C GLY A 61 9.37 0.72 -13.73
N ARG A 62 9.36 1.87 -13.06
CA ARG A 62 10.46 2.29 -12.16
C ARG A 62 10.62 1.33 -10.97
N ALA A 63 9.53 0.93 -10.33
CA ALA A 63 9.55 0.00 -9.21
C ALA A 63 10.08 -1.38 -9.64
N TYR A 64 9.62 -1.89 -10.78
CA TYR A 64 10.06 -3.16 -11.34
C TYR A 64 11.55 -3.17 -11.69
N TYR A 65 12.04 -2.11 -12.33
CA TYR A 65 13.46 -1.96 -12.65
C TYR A 65 14.32 -1.90 -11.38
N SER A 66 13.91 -1.10 -10.40
CA SER A 66 14.62 -0.95 -9.12
C SER A 66 14.68 -2.27 -8.36
N GLN A 67 13.55 -3.00 -8.30
CA GLN A 67 13.51 -4.32 -7.66
C GLN A 67 14.50 -5.30 -8.31
N HIS A 68 14.53 -5.33 -9.65
CA HIS A 68 15.44 -6.22 -10.37
C HIS A 68 16.91 -5.89 -10.11
N LYS A 69 17.24 -4.60 -10.00
CA LYS A 69 18.58 -4.12 -9.66
C LYS A 69 19.00 -4.59 -8.26
N PHE A 70 18.21 -4.29 -7.23
CA PHE A 70 18.52 -4.69 -5.86
C PHE A 70 18.62 -6.21 -5.68
N PHE A 71 17.78 -6.97 -6.39
CA PHE A 71 17.85 -8.43 -6.36
C PHE A 71 19.18 -8.95 -6.91
N LYS A 72 19.63 -8.40 -8.05
CA LYS A 72 20.92 -8.75 -8.65
C LYS A 72 22.09 -8.37 -7.75
N GLU A 73 22.03 -7.19 -7.12
CA GLU A 73 23.04 -6.76 -6.15
C GLU A 73 23.11 -7.71 -4.95
N GLY A 74 21.95 -8.13 -4.42
CA GLY A 74 21.88 -9.13 -3.36
C GLY A 74 22.46 -10.49 -3.76
N GLU A 75 22.17 -10.97 -4.97
CA GLU A 75 22.76 -12.21 -5.50
C GLU A 75 24.27 -12.10 -5.72
N ALA A 76 24.77 -10.96 -6.19
CA ALA A 76 26.21 -10.72 -6.37
C ALA A 76 26.95 -10.67 -5.02
N ALA A 77 26.37 -10.00 -4.02
CA ALA A 77 26.91 -9.96 -2.67
C ALA A 77 26.92 -11.35 -2.03
N LEU A 78 25.84 -12.14 -2.20
CA LEU A 78 25.77 -13.51 -1.70
C LEU A 78 26.86 -14.40 -2.33
N LYS A 79 27.10 -14.29 -3.64
CA LYS A 79 28.19 -15.00 -4.32
C LYS A 79 29.57 -14.63 -3.78
N SER A 80 29.74 -13.37 -3.37
CA SER A 80 30.98 -12.86 -2.78
C SER A 80 31.11 -13.17 -1.28
N ARG A 81 30.15 -13.91 -0.70
CA ARG A 81 30.03 -14.16 0.76
C ARG A 81 29.91 -12.89 1.61
N ASP A 82 29.55 -11.78 0.98
CA ASP A 82 29.19 -10.56 1.70
C ASP A 82 27.71 -10.63 2.10
N PHE A 83 27.48 -11.33 3.19
CA PHE A 83 26.13 -11.56 3.70
C PHE A 83 25.43 -10.29 4.17
N LYS A 84 26.16 -9.25 4.59
CA LYS A 84 25.56 -8.00 5.08
C LYS A 84 24.93 -7.24 3.93
N GLU A 85 25.66 -7.13 2.82
CA GLU A 85 25.18 -6.48 1.60
C GLU A 85 24.10 -7.35 0.93
N ALA A 86 24.24 -8.68 0.98
CA ALA A 86 23.21 -9.60 0.51
C ALA A 86 21.87 -9.42 1.25
N ILE A 87 21.90 -9.34 2.58
CA ILE A 87 20.71 -9.09 3.41
C ILE A 87 20.05 -7.78 2.96
N THR A 88 20.82 -6.71 2.85
CA THR A 88 20.32 -5.39 2.46
C THR A 88 19.67 -5.42 1.07
N GLY A 89 20.31 -6.07 0.08
CA GLY A 89 19.75 -6.19 -1.28
C GLY A 89 18.43 -6.96 -1.33
N TYR A 90 18.33 -8.06 -0.58
CA TYR A 90 17.08 -8.82 -0.48
C TYR A 90 15.99 -8.06 0.29
N GLU A 91 16.34 -7.35 1.35
CA GLU A 91 15.43 -6.47 2.12
C GLU A 91 14.78 -5.43 1.21
N TRP A 92 15.59 -4.73 0.41
CA TRP A 92 15.11 -3.74 -0.57
C TRP A 92 14.26 -4.38 -1.66
N THR A 93 14.62 -5.57 -2.13
CA THR A 93 13.84 -6.31 -3.13
C THR A 93 12.44 -6.64 -2.61
N ILE A 94 12.33 -7.01 -1.34
CA ILE A 94 11.03 -7.28 -0.71
C ILE A 94 10.24 -5.98 -0.61
N ARG A 95 10.82 -4.91 -0.04
CA ARG A 95 10.16 -3.61 0.11
C ARG A 95 9.65 -3.01 -1.20
N MET A 96 10.37 -3.23 -2.30
CA MET A 96 9.92 -2.88 -3.65
C MET A 96 8.94 -3.92 -4.18
N TYR A 97 7.89 -4.19 -3.42
CA TYR A 97 6.90 -5.18 -3.77
C TYR A 97 6.23 -4.79 -5.09
N THR A 98 6.33 -5.69 -6.05
CA THR A 98 5.60 -5.59 -7.31
C THR A 98 4.71 -6.83 -7.43
N PRO A 99 3.40 -6.66 -7.65
CA PRO A 99 2.52 -7.79 -7.93
C PRO A 99 3.09 -8.66 -9.05
N PHE A 100 2.89 -9.98 -8.95
CA PHE A 100 3.34 -10.97 -9.94
C PHE A 100 4.86 -11.17 -10.09
N SER A 101 5.69 -10.46 -9.32
CA SER A 101 7.13 -10.70 -9.32
C SER A 101 7.51 -11.85 -8.38
N GLY A 102 8.04 -12.94 -8.94
CA GLY A 102 8.59 -14.05 -8.17
C GLY A 102 9.83 -13.70 -7.32
N LYS A 103 10.40 -12.49 -7.51
CA LYS A 103 11.62 -12.05 -6.83
C LYS A 103 11.43 -11.80 -5.34
N VAL A 104 10.25 -11.35 -4.92
CA VAL A 104 9.96 -11.14 -3.49
C VAL A 104 10.01 -12.48 -2.75
N LYS A 105 9.28 -13.49 -3.26
CA LYS A 105 9.30 -14.85 -2.71
C LYS A 105 10.71 -15.42 -2.63
N ARG A 106 11.49 -15.27 -3.70
CA ARG A 106 12.89 -15.73 -3.74
C ARG A 106 13.76 -14.99 -2.74
N SER A 107 13.57 -13.68 -2.56
CA SER A 107 14.31 -12.88 -1.58
C SER A 107 13.99 -13.31 -0.15
N CYS A 108 12.72 -13.61 0.17
CA CYS A 108 12.34 -14.19 1.46
C CYS A 108 13.06 -15.51 1.73
N GLN A 109 13.11 -16.39 0.73
CA GLN A 109 13.84 -17.67 0.81
C GLN A 109 15.34 -17.46 0.99
N MET A 110 15.95 -16.51 0.29
CA MET A 110 17.39 -16.24 0.43
C MET A 110 17.73 -15.69 1.82
N LEU A 111 16.95 -14.73 2.34
CA LEU A 111 17.13 -14.24 3.72
C LEU A 111 16.97 -15.36 4.74
N TRP A 112 15.98 -16.23 4.57
CA TRP A 112 15.80 -17.39 5.43
C TRP A 112 17.03 -18.32 5.42
N ASN A 113 17.55 -18.63 4.24
CA ASN A 113 18.73 -19.48 4.09
C ASN A 113 19.99 -18.85 4.70
N ILE A 114 20.18 -17.54 4.56
CA ILE A 114 21.27 -16.80 5.22
C ILE A 114 21.14 -16.90 6.74
N GLY A 115 19.93 -16.76 7.28
CA GLY A 115 19.67 -16.93 8.72
C GLY A 115 20.02 -18.32 9.22
N LEU A 116 19.64 -19.37 8.48
CA LEU A 116 19.97 -20.76 8.80
C LEU A 116 21.48 -21.02 8.74
N GLU A 117 22.18 -20.44 7.76
CA GLU A 117 23.63 -20.56 7.64
C GLU A 117 24.34 -19.92 8.84
N TYR A 118 23.87 -18.75 9.30
CA TYR A 118 24.41 -18.14 10.51
C TYR A 118 24.12 -18.94 11.78
N GLU A 119 22.93 -19.53 11.91
CA GLU A 119 22.63 -20.45 13.02
C GLU A 119 23.59 -21.64 13.02
N LYS A 120 23.79 -22.28 11.86
CA LYS A 120 24.68 -23.43 11.70
C LYS A 120 26.12 -23.10 12.09
N ASN A 121 26.57 -21.88 11.79
CA ASN A 121 27.91 -21.39 12.13
C ASN A 121 28.01 -20.82 13.56
N GLY A 122 26.97 -20.97 14.40
CA GLY A 122 26.94 -20.46 15.77
C GLY A 122 26.91 -18.93 15.89
N ARG A 123 26.73 -18.22 14.78
CA ARG A 123 26.72 -16.75 14.68
C ARG A 123 25.32 -16.21 14.97
N LEU A 124 24.82 -16.46 16.17
CA LEU A 124 23.43 -16.20 16.56
C LEU A 124 23.01 -14.73 16.41
N ASP A 125 23.90 -13.78 16.65
CA ASP A 125 23.61 -12.34 16.48
C ASP A 125 23.26 -12.00 15.03
N TRP A 126 24.01 -12.57 14.08
CA TRP A 126 23.78 -12.36 12.65
C TRP A 126 22.55 -13.10 12.15
N ALA A 127 22.28 -14.30 12.68
CA ALA A 127 21.01 -15.00 12.42
C ALA A 127 19.82 -14.15 12.88
N LEU A 128 19.89 -13.58 14.08
CA LEU A 128 18.85 -12.72 14.66
C LEU A 128 18.62 -11.45 13.82
N ILE A 129 19.69 -10.79 13.37
CA ILE A 129 19.61 -9.63 12.46
C ILE A 129 18.89 -10.03 11.18
N THR A 130 19.27 -11.16 10.59
CA THR A 130 18.71 -11.64 9.32
C THR A 130 17.21 -11.92 9.44
N TYR A 131 16.76 -12.64 10.48
CA TYR A 131 15.35 -12.93 10.68
C TYR A 131 14.52 -11.68 11.00
N ARG A 132 15.08 -10.72 11.75
CA ARG A 132 14.42 -9.43 12.01
C ARG A 132 14.28 -8.61 10.73
N SER A 133 15.30 -8.60 9.88
CA SER A 133 15.26 -7.94 8.56
C SER A 133 14.18 -8.57 7.66
N LEU A 134 14.11 -9.91 7.59
CA LEU A 134 13.06 -10.62 6.85
C LEU A 134 11.66 -10.24 7.36
N ARG A 135 11.45 -10.35 8.67
CA ARG A 135 10.17 -10.00 9.30
C ARG A 135 9.77 -8.54 9.04
N SER A 136 10.71 -7.61 9.23
CA SER A 136 10.48 -6.18 9.00
C SER A 136 10.14 -5.88 7.55
N SER A 137 10.81 -6.53 6.60
CA SER A 137 10.55 -6.36 5.17
C SER A 137 9.14 -6.79 4.79
N ILE A 138 8.69 -7.92 5.34
CA ILE A 138 7.34 -8.43 5.08
C ILE A 138 6.29 -7.51 5.70
N TYR A 139 6.54 -6.97 6.90
CA TYR A 139 5.65 -5.95 7.47
C TYR A 139 5.62 -4.66 6.64
N ALA A 140 6.74 -4.24 6.05
CA ALA A 140 6.80 -3.03 5.24
C ALA A 140 5.94 -3.09 3.96
N ILE A 141 5.67 -4.28 3.44
CA ILE A 141 4.84 -4.48 2.24
C ILE A 141 3.39 -4.83 2.55
N ARG A 142 3.04 -4.93 3.84
CA ARG A 142 1.68 -5.19 4.28
C ARG A 142 0.86 -3.91 4.15
N SER A 143 0.03 -3.85 3.11
CA SER A 143 -1.00 -2.83 2.96
C SER A 143 -2.37 -3.47 3.24
N PHE A 144 -3.26 -3.50 2.25
CA PHE A 144 -4.60 -4.06 2.38
C PHE A 144 -4.64 -5.60 2.45
N TYR A 145 -3.64 -6.29 1.90
CA TYR A 145 -3.48 -7.74 1.99
C TYR A 145 -2.12 -8.10 2.61
N LYS A 146 -1.99 -9.36 3.06
CA LYS A 146 -0.78 -9.88 3.68
C LYS A 146 -0.05 -10.82 2.70
N PRO A 147 0.81 -10.32 1.82
CA PRO A 147 1.65 -11.20 1.03
C PRO A 147 2.62 -11.97 1.94
N TYR A 148 2.82 -13.25 1.65
CA TYR A 148 3.85 -14.08 2.29
C TYR A 148 3.69 -14.26 3.82
N GLU A 149 2.44 -14.35 4.30
CA GLU A 149 2.12 -14.49 5.72
C GLU A 149 2.77 -15.73 6.36
N GLU A 150 3.09 -16.77 5.59
CA GLU A 150 3.73 -17.98 6.09
C GLU A 150 5.12 -17.77 6.71
N TRP A 151 5.81 -16.68 6.36
CA TRP A 151 7.16 -16.40 6.84
C TRP A 151 7.15 -15.71 8.21
N ILE A 152 6.11 -14.94 8.53
CA ILE A 152 6.01 -14.22 9.81
C ILE A 152 6.12 -15.18 11.00
N PRO A 153 5.25 -16.22 11.15
CA PRO A 153 5.32 -17.11 12.31
C PRO A 153 6.64 -17.88 12.35
N ARG A 154 7.19 -18.25 11.18
CA ARG A 154 8.50 -18.93 11.08
C ARG A 154 9.63 -18.05 11.61
N THR A 155 9.65 -16.76 11.24
CA THR A 155 10.66 -15.82 11.74
C THR A 155 10.50 -15.52 13.22
N ASP A 156 9.26 -15.39 13.71
CA ASP A 156 8.99 -15.12 15.12
C ASP A 156 9.45 -16.28 16.02
N GLU A 157 9.21 -17.53 15.61
CA GLU A 157 9.69 -18.71 16.32
C GLU A 157 11.23 -18.70 16.42
N LYS A 158 11.91 -18.45 15.30
CA LYS A 158 13.39 -18.39 15.24
C LYS A 158 13.95 -17.28 16.11
N ILE A 159 13.38 -16.08 16.02
CA ILE A 159 13.78 -14.92 16.83
C ILE A 159 13.63 -15.24 18.32
N LYS A 160 12.49 -15.79 18.73
CA LYS A 160 12.24 -16.15 20.13
C LYS A 160 13.26 -17.16 20.64
N ARG A 161 13.49 -18.24 19.88
CA ARG A 161 14.47 -19.28 20.22
C ARG A 161 15.88 -18.72 20.40
N ILE A 162 16.33 -17.85 19.49
CA ILE A 162 17.67 -17.26 19.58
C ILE A 162 17.80 -16.35 20.81
N LEU A 163 16.76 -15.55 21.10
CA LEU A 163 16.75 -14.67 22.28
C LEU A 163 16.80 -15.45 23.59
N GLU A 164 16.09 -16.58 23.67
CA GLU A 164 16.15 -17.47 24.84
C GLU A 164 17.57 -18.03 25.05
N ILE A 165 18.22 -18.48 23.97
CA ILE A 165 19.61 -18.98 24.03
C ILE A 165 20.56 -17.87 24.51
N GLN A 166 20.47 -16.66 23.96
CA GLN A 166 21.30 -15.53 24.36
C GLN A 166 21.12 -15.20 25.86
N LYS A 167 19.86 -15.15 26.33
CA LYS A 167 19.56 -14.90 27.75
C LYS A 167 20.16 -15.96 28.68
N MET A 168 20.10 -17.24 28.29
CA MET A 168 20.72 -18.33 29.06
C MET A 168 22.24 -18.20 29.11
N GLN A 169 22.87 -17.86 27.98
CA GLN A 169 24.33 -17.66 27.90
C GLN A 169 24.79 -16.48 28.76
N GLU A 170 24.05 -15.37 28.76
CA GLU A 170 24.33 -14.21 29.61
C GLU A 170 24.20 -14.54 31.10
N GLY A 171 23.15 -15.27 31.50
CA GLY A 171 22.97 -15.73 32.87
C GLY A 171 24.13 -16.63 33.34
N GLN A 172 24.57 -17.56 32.49
CA GLN A 172 25.72 -18.43 32.79
C GLN A 172 27.03 -17.65 32.92
N LYS A 173 27.26 -16.65 32.05
CA LYS A 173 28.45 -15.79 32.11
C LYS A 173 28.51 -15.01 33.43
N LYS A 174 27.39 -14.44 33.88
CA LYS A 174 27.30 -13.71 35.16
C LYS A 174 27.58 -14.62 36.36
N ALA A 175 26.93 -15.79 36.41
CA ALA A 175 27.14 -16.75 37.49
C ALA A 175 28.59 -17.29 37.58
N ARG A 176 29.32 -17.34 36.45
CA ARG A 176 30.75 -17.71 36.44
C ARG A 176 31.64 -16.58 36.94
N ALA A 177 31.30 -15.33 36.61
CA ALA A 177 32.03 -14.16 37.09
C ALA A 177 31.91 -14.02 38.61
N GLU A 178 30.73 -14.25 39.17
CA GLU A 178 30.48 -14.21 40.62
C GLU A 178 31.24 -15.29 41.40
N LYS A 179 31.49 -16.46 40.81
CA LYS A 179 32.26 -17.55 41.44
C LYS A 179 33.78 -17.36 41.38
N SER A 180 34.25 -16.43 40.56
CA SER A 180 35.69 -16.20 40.35
C SER A 180 36.23 -15.01 41.16
N ASN A 181 35.38 -14.39 41.98
CA ASN A 181 35.65 -13.22 42.81
C ASN A 181 35.37 -13.56 44.28
#